data_AF-A0A1X0QEH7-F1
#
_entry.id   AF-A0A1X0QEH7-F1
#
_cell.length_a   1.000
_cell.length_b   1.000
_cell.length_c   1.000
_cell.angle_alpha   90.00
_cell.angle_beta   90.00
_cell.angle_gamma   90.00
#
_symmetry.space_group_name_H-M   'P 1'
#
loop_
_entity.id
_entity.type
_entity.pdbx_description
1 polymer ?
#
loop_
_entity_poly.entity_id
_entity_poly.type
_entity_poly.pdbx_seq_one_letter_code
_entity_poly.pdbx_strand_id
1 'polypeptide(L)'
;MILDYINKITSLLSEPKKNKNVVVQNDFIPYLHQIDNFFQLKCSKTKFFIENSFNFEETFKHGGVVSFTKEFVEYGCIEDMRQIAFIVKSKSNWNVILPNNLLALFKKRLDKMKLTSDENRKLRDLLELLNKVNFLPDLIDQNFISYVERSNIKIYRHFILIGKDNQVNVGMPLQQARSFLNKL
;
A
#
# COMPACT_ATOMS: atom_id res chain seq x y z
N MET A 1 -13.76 -15.62 17.69
CA MET A 1 -13.10 -15.72 16.36
C MET A 1 -12.51 -14.36 15.99
N ILE A 2 -11.46 -14.31 15.14
CA ILE A 2 -10.88 -13.04 14.62
C ILE A 2 -11.97 -12.10 14.07
N LEU A 3 -13.01 -12.67 13.45
CA LEU A 3 -14.18 -11.98 12.93
C LEU A 3 -14.94 -11.16 13.99
N ASP A 4 -15.13 -11.71 15.20
CA ASP A 4 -15.85 -11.03 16.29
C ASP A 4 -15.08 -9.79 16.78
N TYR A 5 -13.75 -9.86 16.75
CA TYR A 5 -12.88 -8.75 17.11
C TYR A 5 -12.83 -7.68 16.02
N ILE A 6 -12.75 -8.07 14.74
CA ILE A 6 -12.86 -7.13 13.62
C ILE A 6 -14.17 -6.34 13.74
N ASN A 7 -15.30 -7.04 13.96
CA ASN A 7 -16.61 -6.41 14.13
C ASN A 7 -16.66 -5.45 15.33
N LYS A 8 -16.01 -5.80 16.44
CA LYS A 8 -15.90 -4.95 17.64
C LYS A 8 -15.05 -3.70 17.40
N ILE A 9 -13.97 -3.80 16.62
CA ILE A 9 -13.14 -2.64 16.28
C ILE A 9 -13.88 -1.74 15.27
N THR A 10 -14.53 -2.33 14.26
CA THR A 10 -15.37 -1.61 13.29
C THR A 10 -16.44 -0.75 13.98
N SER A 11 -17.15 -1.30 14.97
CA SER A 11 -18.21 -0.58 15.68
C SER A 11 -17.70 0.58 16.56
N LEU A 12 -16.51 0.45 17.13
CA LEU A 12 -15.85 1.53 17.90
C LEU A 12 -15.37 2.68 16.99
N LEU A 13 -15.04 2.36 15.74
CA LEU A 13 -14.48 3.30 14.79
C LEU A 13 -15.54 3.99 13.93
N SER A 14 -16.75 3.44 13.81
CA SER A 14 -17.85 4.00 13.01
C SER A 14 -18.44 5.31 13.54
N GLU A 15 -18.13 5.75 14.76
CA GLU A 15 -18.59 7.06 15.24
C GLU A 15 -17.71 8.22 14.73
N PRO A 16 -18.26 9.21 14.01
CA PRO A 16 -17.50 10.35 13.53
C PRO A 16 -17.28 11.36 14.65
N LYS A 17 -16.23 11.19 15.46
CA LYS A 17 -15.69 12.29 16.28
C LYS A 17 -14.42 12.83 15.63
N LYS A 18 -14.34 14.16 15.45
CA LYS A 18 -13.12 14.85 15.02
C LYS A 18 -12.03 14.58 16.07
N ASN A 19 -10.88 14.07 15.62
CA ASN A 19 -9.67 13.80 16.40
C ASN A 19 -9.83 12.67 17.45
N LYS A 20 -9.71 11.42 16.99
CA LYS A 20 -9.60 10.24 17.87
C LYS A 20 -8.14 9.85 18.09
N ASN A 21 -7.82 9.37 19.28
CA ASN A 21 -6.63 8.57 19.53
C ASN A 21 -7.07 7.10 19.57
N VAL A 22 -6.44 6.26 18.76
CA VAL A 22 -6.74 4.83 18.68
C VAL A 22 -5.53 4.06 19.17
N VAL A 23 -5.75 3.20 20.17
CA VAL A 23 -4.72 2.24 20.62
C VAL A 23 -4.97 0.91 19.93
N VAL A 24 -3.94 0.37 19.30
CA VAL A 24 -3.95 -0.90 18.59
C VAL A 24 -3.01 -1.86 19.32
N GLN A 25 -3.49 -3.07 19.65
CA GLN A 25 -2.60 -4.09 20.19
C GLN A 25 -1.72 -4.67 19.07
N ASN A 26 -0.47 -4.97 19.40
CA ASN A 26 0.53 -5.41 18.42
C ASN A 26 0.08 -6.63 17.60
N ASP A 27 -0.65 -7.55 18.22
CA ASP A 27 -1.16 -8.77 17.59
C ASP A 27 -2.22 -8.50 16.50
N PHE A 28 -2.85 -7.32 16.50
CA PHE A 28 -3.86 -6.94 15.53
C PHE A 28 -3.33 -6.22 14.29
N ILE A 29 -2.06 -5.77 14.32
CA ILE A 29 -1.44 -5.05 13.18
C ILE A 29 -1.62 -5.80 11.86
N PRO A 30 -1.40 -7.14 11.78
CA PRO A 30 -1.53 -7.87 10.52
C PRO A 30 -2.95 -7.88 9.94
N TYR A 31 -3.97 -7.49 10.70
CA TYR A 31 -5.37 -7.58 10.31
C TYR A 31 -6.04 -6.21 10.14
N LEU A 32 -5.33 -5.11 10.40
CA LEU A 32 -5.92 -3.76 10.39
C LEU A 32 -6.53 -3.37 9.04
N HIS A 33 -5.88 -3.73 7.93
CA HIS A 33 -6.41 -3.46 6.59
C HIS A 33 -7.71 -4.22 6.28
N GLN A 34 -8.04 -5.25 7.06
CA GLN A 34 -9.29 -6.03 6.92
C GLN A 34 -10.46 -5.40 7.67
N ILE A 35 -10.21 -4.36 8.48
CA ILE A 35 -11.24 -3.66 9.23
C ILE A 35 -11.97 -2.70 8.28
N ASP A 36 -13.30 -2.83 8.24
CA ASP A 36 -14.16 -1.95 7.47
C ASP A 36 -13.92 -0.48 7.87
N ASN A 37 -13.82 0.38 6.86
CA ASN A 37 -13.54 1.80 7.01
C ASN A 37 -12.16 2.18 7.57
N PHE A 38 -11.23 1.22 7.78
CA PHE A 38 -9.90 1.53 8.31
C PHE A 38 -9.11 2.50 7.43
N PHE A 39 -9.25 2.37 6.11
CA PHE A 39 -8.65 3.32 5.18
C PHE A 39 -9.18 4.75 5.40
N GLN A 40 -10.49 4.94 5.54
CA GLN A 40 -11.10 6.26 5.79
C GLN A 40 -10.64 6.85 7.12
N LEU A 41 -10.42 6.02 8.16
CA LEU A 41 -9.85 6.47 9.43
C LEU A 41 -8.42 6.98 9.26
N LYS A 42 -7.60 6.29 8.46
CA LYS A 42 -6.27 6.77 8.09
C LYS A 42 -6.35 8.09 7.30
N CYS A 43 -7.43 8.39 6.58
CA CYS A 43 -7.62 9.70 5.92
C CYS A 43 -8.04 10.83 6.88
N SER A 44 -8.45 10.51 8.11
CA SER A 44 -8.83 11.50 9.13
C SER A 44 -7.63 12.00 9.94
N LYS A 45 -7.84 12.97 10.84
CA LYS A 45 -6.82 13.45 11.82
C LYS A 45 -6.58 12.48 13.00
N THR A 46 -7.01 11.22 12.89
CA THR A 46 -6.85 10.19 13.93
C THR A 46 -5.37 9.83 14.12
N LYS A 47 -4.92 9.79 15.38
CA LYS A 47 -3.60 9.29 15.77
C LYS A 47 -3.70 7.85 16.23
N PHE A 48 -2.73 7.04 15.83
CA PHE A 48 -2.68 5.61 16.17
C PHE A 48 -1.50 5.35 17.07
N PHE A 49 -1.70 4.52 18.09
CA PHE A 49 -0.68 4.15 19.04
C PHE A 49 -0.64 2.64 19.19
N ILE A 50 0.55 2.06 19.35
CA ILE A 50 0.72 0.68 19.77
C ILE A 50 1.19 0.66 21.20
N GLU A 51 0.57 -0.20 22.00
CA GLU A 51 1.00 -0.49 23.36
C GLU A 51 2.20 -1.43 23.32
N ASN A 52 3.31 -0.98 23.92
CA ASN A 52 4.46 -1.79 24.26
C ASN A 52 4.51 -1.96 25.79
N SER A 53 5.35 -2.86 26.31
CA SER A 53 5.37 -3.28 27.72
C SER A 53 5.45 -2.14 28.77
N PHE A 54 5.87 -0.94 28.38
CA PHE A 54 6.00 0.20 29.30
C PHE A 54 5.52 1.55 28.73
N ASN A 55 5.12 1.63 27.45
CA ASN A 55 4.84 2.90 26.78
C ASN A 55 3.91 2.73 25.56
N PHE A 56 3.33 3.84 25.11
CA PHE A 56 2.60 3.92 23.84
C PHE A 56 3.49 4.54 22.75
N GLU A 57 3.62 3.86 21.61
CA GLU A 57 4.37 4.34 20.46
C GLU A 57 3.42 4.78 19.34
N GLU A 58 3.54 6.04 18.87
CA GLU A 58 2.73 6.55 17.76
C GLU A 58 3.13 5.88 16.44
N THR A 59 2.12 5.40 15.70
CA THR A 59 2.24 4.76 14.38
C THR A 59 1.31 5.40 13.36
N PHE A 60 1.44 5.01 12.09
CA PHE A 60 0.71 5.58 10.96
C PHE A 60 0.84 7.11 10.87
N LYS A 61 2.06 7.63 11.01
CA LYS A 61 2.34 9.06 11.19
C LYS A 61 1.96 9.91 9.98
N HIS A 62 2.60 9.67 8.85
CA HIS A 62 2.43 10.45 7.62
C HIS A 62 2.87 9.66 6.38
N GLY A 63 2.56 10.17 5.19
CA GLY A 63 3.07 9.59 3.95
C GLY A 63 2.48 8.22 3.63
N GLY A 64 3.13 7.50 2.72
CA GLY A 64 2.63 6.20 2.31
C GLY A 64 3.51 5.41 1.35
N VAL A 65 3.14 4.15 1.18
CA VAL A 65 3.73 3.23 0.22
C VAL A 65 2.68 2.83 -0.79
N VAL A 66 3.07 2.87 -2.06
CA VAL A 66 2.30 2.33 -3.18
C VAL A 66 3.01 1.12 -3.74
N SER A 67 2.26 0.08 -4.08
CA SER A 67 2.73 -1.08 -4.83
C SER A 67 1.67 -1.55 -5.82
N PHE A 68 1.97 -2.61 -6.56
CA PHE A 68 1.12 -3.17 -7.61
C PHE A 68 0.91 -4.65 -7.37
N THR A 69 -0.31 -5.13 -7.61
CA THR A 69 -0.63 -6.56 -7.59
C THR A 69 0.15 -7.31 -8.67
N LYS A 70 0.36 -8.62 -8.47
CA LYS A 70 0.98 -9.47 -9.49
C LYS A 70 0.27 -9.36 -10.84
N GLU A 71 -1.06 -9.42 -10.84
CA GLU A 71 -1.85 -9.32 -12.07
C GLU A 71 -1.62 -7.98 -12.78
N PHE A 72 -1.59 -6.86 -12.04
CA PHE A 72 -1.32 -5.55 -12.64
C PHE A 72 0.10 -5.47 -13.21
N VAL A 73 1.09 -6.08 -12.55
CA VAL A 73 2.47 -6.16 -13.07
C VAL A 73 2.55 -7.00 -14.35
N GLU A 74 1.83 -8.13 -14.42
CA GLU A 74 1.82 -9.03 -15.58
C GLU A 74 1.05 -8.46 -16.77
N TYR A 75 -0.10 -7.80 -16.53
CA TYR A 75 -1.05 -7.47 -17.59
C TYR A 75 -1.47 -5.98 -17.62
N GLY A 76 -1.20 -5.21 -16.57
CA GLY A 76 -1.59 -3.80 -16.47
C GLY A 76 -0.82 -2.87 -17.41
N CYS A 77 -1.33 -1.66 -17.64
CA CYS A 77 -0.69 -0.69 -18.52
C CYS A 77 0.60 -0.12 -17.90
N ILE A 78 1.71 -0.19 -18.64
CA ILE A 78 3.03 0.30 -18.19
C ILE A 78 3.01 1.81 -17.98
N GLU A 79 2.35 2.56 -18.87
CA GLU A 79 2.25 4.02 -18.74
C GLU A 79 1.46 4.40 -17.48
N ASP A 80 0.48 3.59 -17.08
CA ASP A 80 -0.25 3.83 -15.84
C ASP A 80 0.63 3.62 -14.61
N MET A 81 1.46 2.57 -14.59
CA MET A 81 2.47 2.36 -13.54
C MET A 81 3.44 3.54 -13.46
N ARG A 82 3.91 4.01 -14.62
CA ARG A 82 4.83 5.15 -14.74
C ARG A 82 4.23 6.42 -14.16
N GLN A 83 3.01 6.77 -14.56
CA GLN A 83 2.32 7.96 -14.06
C GLN A 83 2.10 7.90 -12.54
N ILE A 84 1.68 6.74 -12.01
CA ILE A 84 1.57 6.56 -10.56
C ILE A 84 2.93 6.77 -9.88
N ALA A 85 4.00 6.19 -10.43
CA ALA A 85 5.33 6.33 -9.85
C ALA A 85 5.81 7.78 -9.80
N PHE A 86 5.55 8.55 -10.86
CA PHE A 86 5.83 10.00 -10.87
C PHE A 86 5.00 10.75 -9.81
N ILE A 87 3.69 10.50 -9.74
CA ILE A 87 2.79 11.15 -8.76
C ILE A 87 3.20 10.85 -7.30
N VAL A 88 3.71 9.65 -7.05
CA VAL A 88 4.16 9.24 -5.71
C VAL A 88 5.51 9.86 -5.38
N LYS A 89 6.47 9.84 -6.31
CA LYS A 89 7.81 10.41 -6.11
C LYS A 89 7.83 11.94 -6.06
N SER A 90 6.80 12.62 -6.57
CA SER A 90 6.64 14.06 -6.40
C SER A 90 6.16 14.47 -5.00
N LYS A 91 5.84 13.51 -4.11
CA LYS A 91 5.39 13.78 -2.74
C LYS A 91 6.44 13.43 -1.70
N SER A 92 6.54 14.25 -0.66
CA SER A 92 7.40 13.96 0.49
C SER A 92 6.86 12.78 1.29
N ASN A 93 7.75 11.92 1.79
CA ASN A 93 7.40 10.76 2.61
C ASN A 93 6.52 9.70 1.90
N TRP A 94 6.56 9.67 0.57
CA TRP A 94 5.88 8.66 -0.24
C TRP A 94 6.87 7.84 -1.05
N ASN A 95 6.61 6.54 -1.20
CA ASN A 95 7.46 5.64 -1.98
C ASN A 95 6.65 4.67 -2.81
N VAL A 96 7.18 4.33 -3.99
CA VAL A 96 6.72 3.16 -4.74
C VAL A 96 7.65 2.02 -4.45
N ILE A 97 7.08 0.90 -4.02
CA ILE A 97 7.81 -0.30 -3.66
C ILE A 97 7.36 -1.43 -4.58
N LEU A 98 8.32 -2.19 -5.12
CA LEU A 98 8.03 -3.41 -5.87
C LEU A 98 8.89 -4.57 -5.32
N PRO A 99 8.26 -5.67 -4.86
CA PRO A 99 8.97 -6.89 -4.51
C PRO A 99 9.88 -7.40 -5.63
N ASN A 100 11.06 -7.91 -5.28
CA ASN A 100 12.06 -8.35 -6.29
C ASN A 100 11.56 -9.47 -7.22
N ASN A 101 10.68 -10.35 -6.76
CA ASN A 101 10.04 -11.35 -7.61
C ASN A 101 9.04 -10.71 -8.61
N LEU A 102 8.26 -9.71 -8.19
CA LEU A 102 7.39 -8.94 -9.09
C LEU A 102 8.22 -8.08 -10.05
N LEU A 103 9.35 -7.56 -9.61
CA LEU A 103 10.31 -6.88 -10.49
C LEU A 103 10.89 -7.83 -11.54
N ALA A 104 11.25 -9.06 -11.16
CA ALA A 104 11.74 -10.07 -12.09
C ALA A 104 10.66 -10.46 -13.11
N LEU A 105 9.42 -10.61 -12.66
CA LEU A 105 8.25 -10.85 -13.50
C LEU A 105 8.01 -9.70 -14.48
N PHE A 106 8.09 -8.46 -14.00
CA PHE A 106 7.98 -7.26 -14.82
C PHE A 106 9.07 -7.24 -15.90
N LYS A 107 10.33 -7.49 -15.54
CA LYS A 107 11.43 -7.57 -16.51
C LYS A 107 11.19 -8.64 -17.58
N LYS A 108 10.79 -9.86 -17.18
CA LYS A 108 10.43 -10.93 -18.13
C LYS A 108 9.31 -10.54 -19.09
N ARG A 109 8.35 -9.75 -18.63
CA ARG A 109 7.29 -9.20 -19.47
C ARG A 109 7.87 -8.21 -20.48
N LEU A 110 8.72 -7.28 -20.02
CA LEU A 110 9.35 -6.28 -20.89
C LEU A 110 10.24 -6.91 -21.97
N ASP A 111 10.99 -7.97 -21.64
CA ASP A 111 11.85 -8.69 -22.59
C ASP A 111 11.07 -9.29 -23.76
N LYS A 112 9.77 -9.57 -23.57
CA LYS A 112 8.88 -10.09 -24.62
C LYS A 112 8.25 -8.98 -25.48
N MET A 113 8.37 -7.72 -25.07
CA MET A 113 7.79 -6.59 -25.78
C MET A 113 8.81 -6.01 -26.77
N LYS A 114 8.39 -5.79 -28.02
CA LYS A 114 9.19 -5.05 -29.00
C LYS A 114 9.08 -3.56 -28.73
N LEU A 115 9.86 -3.07 -27.78
CA LEU A 115 9.82 -1.68 -27.32
C LEU A 115 10.63 -0.77 -28.24
N THR A 116 10.04 0.38 -28.59
CA THR A 116 10.73 1.49 -29.25
C THR A 116 11.78 2.13 -28.32
N SER A 117 12.68 2.95 -28.88
CA SER A 117 13.69 3.66 -28.08
C SER A 117 13.08 4.59 -27.02
N ASP A 118 11.96 5.24 -27.32
CA ASP A 118 11.28 6.13 -26.36
C ASP A 118 10.65 5.34 -25.22
N GLU A 119 10.03 4.20 -25.52
CA GLU A 119 9.47 3.29 -24.50
C GLU A 119 10.56 2.72 -23.59
N ASN A 120 11.72 2.35 -24.14
CA ASN A 120 12.87 1.91 -23.36
C ASN A 120 13.37 2.99 -22.39
N ARG A 121 13.38 4.27 -22.81
CA ARG A 121 13.72 5.38 -21.92
C ARG A 121 12.70 5.54 -20.80
N LYS A 122 11.40 5.61 -21.13
CA LYS A 122 10.31 5.72 -20.15
C LYS A 122 10.31 4.57 -19.13
N LEU A 123 10.69 3.37 -19.56
CA LEU A 123 10.84 2.20 -18.69
C LEU A 123 12.04 2.30 -17.77
N ARG A 124 13.18 2.80 -18.26
CA ARG A 124 14.34 3.08 -17.42
C ARG A 124 13.99 4.05 -16.31
N ASP A 125 13.31 5.15 -16.66
CA ASP A 125 12.85 6.14 -15.67
C ASP A 125 11.94 5.47 -14.63
N LEU A 126 10.94 4.68 -15.06
CA LEU A 126 10.08 3.93 -14.13
C LEU A 126 10.91 3.04 -13.20
N LEU A 127 11.85 2.26 -13.73
CA LEU A 127 12.68 1.34 -12.93
C LEU A 127 13.57 2.07 -11.90
N GLU A 128 13.98 3.30 -12.18
CA GLU A 128 14.71 4.16 -11.24
C GLU A 128 13.80 4.72 -10.13
N LEU A 129 12.51 4.95 -10.44
CA LEU A 129 11.52 5.41 -9.45
C LEU A 129 11.06 4.28 -8.50
N LEU A 130 11.26 3.01 -8.86
CA LEU A 130 10.84 1.87 -8.03
C LEU A 130 11.88 1.56 -6.94
N ASN A 131 11.47 1.63 -5.67
CA ASN A 131 12.28 1.10 -4.57
C ASN A 131 12.18 -0.44 -4.59
N LYS A 132 13.33 -1.09 -4.75
CA LYS A 132 13.46 -2.54 -4.80
C LYS A 132 13.59 -3.09 -3.40
N VAL A 133 12.84 -4.12 -3.08
CA VAL A 133 12.83 -4.71 -1.74
C VAL A 133 12.77 -6.22 -1.83
N ASN A 134 13.53 -6.85 -0.94
CA ASN A 134 13.50 -8.29 -0.75
C ASN A 134 12.24 -8.64 0.05
N PHE A 135 11.31 -9.32 -0.61
CA PHE A 135 10.20 -10.01 0.05
C PHE A 135 10.41 -11.51 -0.08
N LEU A 136 9.97 -12.25 0.94
CA LEU A 136 9.88 -13.70 0.84
C LEU A 136 8.87 -14.07 -0.27
N PRO A 137 9.20 -14.99 -1.20
CA PRO A 137 8.44 -15.25 -2.43
C PRO A 137 6.96 -15.64 -2.26
N ASP A 138 6.59 -16.19 -1.09
CA ASP A 138 5.30 -16.89 -0.90
C ASP A 138 4.17 -16.02 -0.32
N LEU A 139 4.40 -14.73 -0.09
CA LEU A 139 3.46 -13.87 0.68
C LEU A 139 2.68 -12.83 -0.14
N ILE A 140 2.85 -12.78 -1.45
CA ILE A 140 2.68 -11.52 -2.18
C ILE A 140 1.24 -11.20 -2.64
N ASP A 141 0.34 -12.17 -2.74
CA ASP A 141 -1.02 -11.87 -3.21
C ASP A 141 -2.05 -11.73 -2.06
N GLN A 142 -1.85 -12.37 -0.89
CA GLN A 142 -2.78 -12.25 0.25
C GLN A 142 -2.19 -11.59 1.49
N ASN A 143 -0.86 -11.55 1.65
CA ASN A 143 -0.20 -11.03 2.85
C ASN A 143 0.74 -9.85 2.59
N PHE A 144 0.78 -9.32 1.36
CA PHE A 144 1.64 -8.19 1.01
C PHE A 144 1.34 -6.97 1.88
N ILE A 145 0.06 -6.58 1.99
CA ILE A 145 -0.32 -5.45 2.85
C ILE A 145 0.01 -5.74 4.30
N SER A 146 -0.32 -6.93 4.82
CA SER A 146 0.01 -7.33 6.19
C SER A 146 1.50 -7.18 6.50
N TYR A 147 2.37 -7.62 5.58
CA TYR A 147 3.82 -7.50 5.73
C TYR A 147 4.30 -6.06 5.61
N VAL A 148 3.91 -5.34 4.54
CA VAL A 148 4.38 -3.97 4.29
C VAL A 148 3.92 -3.04 5.40
N GLU A 149 2.66 -3.17 5.83
CA GLU A 149 2.12 -2.49 6.99
C GLU A 149 2.99 -2.81 8.20
N ARG A 150 3.10 -4.08 8.62
CA ARG A 150 3.86 -4.46 9.82
C ARG A 150 5.31 -3.94 9.81
N SER A 151 5.99 -4.03 8.68
CA SER A 151 7.38 -3.58 8.56
C SER A 151 7.55 -2.07 8.57
N ASN A 152 6.50 -1.29 8.26
CA ASN A 152 6.63 0.15 8.03
C ASN A 152 5.59 1.02 8.73
N ILE A 153 4.70 0.47 9.56
CA ILE A 153 3.66 1.22 10.29
C ILE A 153 4.24 2.36 11.15
N LYS A 154 5.50 2.27 11.58
CA LYS A 154 6.17 3.32 12.35
C LYS A 154 6.55 4.53 11.51
N ILE A 155 6.63 4.35 10.19
CA ILE A 155 7.12 5.33 9.21
C ILE A 155 5.94 5.89 8.41
N TYR A 156 5.13 5.01 7.84
CA TYR A 156 4.11 5.36 6.85
C TYR A 156 2.70 5.24 7.39
N ARG A 157 1.83 6.14 6.91
CA ARG A 157 0.40 6.13 7.21
C ARG A 157 -0.39 5.29 6.22
N HIS A 158 -0.15 5.45 4.92
CA HIS A 158 -0.94 4.81 3.88
C HIS A 158 -0.19 3.65 3.23
N PHE A 159 -0.93 2.59 2.88
CA PHE A 159 -0.42 1.41 2.21
C PHE A 159 -1.42 1.06 1.12
N ILE A 160 -1.03 1.23 -0.14
CA ILE A 160 -1.92 1.12 -1.29
C ILE A 160 -1.36 0.05 -2.23
N LEU A 161 -2.14 -0.99 -2.45
CA LEU A 161 -1.85 -2.02 -3.44
C LEU A 161 -2.76 -1.79 -4.65
N ILE A 162 -2.20 -1.48 -5.82
CA ILE A 162 -2.99 -1.16 -7.02
C ILE A 162 -3.28 -2.43 -7.82
N GLY A 163 -4.56 -2.69 -8.04
CA GLY A 163 -5.10 -3.81 -8.82
C GLY A 163 -5.72 -3.39 -10.16
N LYS A 164 -5.96 -4.37 -11.04
CA LYS A 164 -6.60 -4.18 -12.34
C LYS A 164 -8.12 -3.96 -12.22
N ASP A 165 -8.79 -4.74 -11.35
CA ASP A 165 -10.22 -4.66 -11.03
C ASP A 165 -10.46 -4.87 -9.52
N ASN A 166 -11.71 -4.68 -9.05
CA ASN A 166 -12.20 -4.78 -7.65
C ASN A 166 -11.95 -6.14 -6.94
N GLN A 167 -11.06 -6.98 -7.43
CA GLN A 167 -10.85 -8.31 -6.90
C GLN A 167 -9.90 -8.26 -5.71
N VAL A 168 -10.50 -8.65 -4.58
CA VAL A 168 -9.91 -8.88 -3.25
C VAL A 168 -9.77 -7.61 -2.41
N ASN A 169 -10.32 -7.68 -1.18
CA ASN A 169 -10.36 -6.70 -0.07
C ASN A 169 -9.00 -6.11 0.38
N VAL A 170 -7.98 -6.19 -0.47
CA VAL A 170 -6.60 -5.81 -0.21
C VAL A 170 -6.14 -4.77 -1.24
N GLY A 171 -6.78 -4.66 -2.42
CA GLY A 171 -6.37 -3.72 -3.47
C GLY A 171 -7.25 -2.46 -3.60
N MET A 172 -6.66 -1.33 -4.00
CA MET A 172 -7.37 -0.14 -4.47
C MET A 172 -7.37 -0.11 -6.00
N PRO A 173 -8.53 0.09 -6.67
CA PRO A 173 -8.59 0.24 -8.11
C PRO A 173 -7.77 1.44 -8.61
N LEU A 174 -7.17 1.32 -9.81
CA LEU A 174 -6.29 2.36 -10.38
C LEU A 174 -6.90 3.77 -10.35
N GLN A 175 -8.16 3.93 -10.78
CA GLN A 175 -8.80 5.24 -10.84
C GLN A 175 -9.02 5.84 -9.44
N GLN A 176 -9.36 5.00 -8.45
CA GLN A 176 -9.50 5.43 -7.06
C GLN A 176 -8.14 5.84 -6.49
N ALA A 177 -7.09 5.06 -6.77
CA ALA A 177 -5.72 5.36 -6.36
C ALA A 177 -5.25 6.69 -6.95
N ARG A 178 -5.49 6.95 -8.23
CA ARG A 178 -5.18 8.24 -8.86
C ARG A 178 -5.91 9.40 -8.20
N SER A 179 -7.23 9.26 -8.02
CA SER A 179 -8.05 10.31 -7.40
C SER A 179 -7.57 10.65 -5.99
N PHE A 180 -7.25 9.62 -5.20
CA PHE A 180 -6.71 9.80 -3.85
C PHE A 180 -5.33 10.47 -3.89
N LEU A 181 -4.41 9.94 -4.68
CA LEU A 181 -3.05 10.46 -4.75
C LEU A 181 -3.00 11.90 -5.24
N ASN A 182 -3.89 12.34 -6.13
CA ASN A 182 -3.91 13.73 -6.59
C ASN A 182 -4.50 14.73 -5.57
N LYS A 183 -5.16 14.24 -4.51
CA LYS A 183 -5.72 15.07 -3.43
C LYS A 183 -4.78 15.23 -2.22
N LEU A 184 -3.71 14.43 -2.17
CA LEU A 184 -2.66 14.49 -1.16
C LEU A 184 -1.70 15.65 -1.44
#